data_AF-A0A975XW19-F1
#
_entry.id   AF-A0A975XW19-F1
#
_cell.length_a   1.000
_cell.length_b   1.000
_cell.length_c   1.000
_cell.angle_alpha   90.00
_cell.angle_beta   90.00
_cell.angle_gamma   90.00
#
_symmetry.space_group_name_H-M   'P 1'
#
loop_
_entity.id
_entity.type
_entity.pdbx_description
1 polymer ?
#
loop_
_entity_poly.entity_id
_entity_poly.type
_entity_poly.pdbx_seq_one_letter_code
_entity_poly.pdbx_strand_id
1 'polypeptide(L)'
;MEDLASLKDPEQLKDLKIDPEILQGVICALFYPQYDRGPGCAWEQLFLAAPVNDYVNYPNHPFHTRFGPVFYRGRLDGSARVLVVGQDPATDEILAARIFVGQAGQLAQNFLTKLGLTRSYLMFNTFLYGVQSASLSQDMVTSPALLAYRNKLLDRARATNKLEAIITFGKYGALSVQNWPGKGNLPVFELTHPTAPNGVATSWNSKLAAAHAAIAPDLGAPVDTSPYNTSVPPPATDIPRYDLPFGLPSWHGTGGHTCSARGAGNLFETQILWSAP
;
A
#
# COMPACT_ATOMS: atom_id res chain seq x y z
N MET A 1 36.42 1.14 6.41
CA MET A 1 35.21 1.94 6.66
C MET A 1 35.42 2.59 8.01
N GLU A 2 36.11 3.74 8.02
CA GLU A 2 36.22 4.56 9.22
C GLU A 2 34.86 5.14 9.59
N ASP A 3 34.68 5.30 10.89
CA ASP A 3 33.43 5.61 11.56
C ASP A 3 32.93 7.02 11.21
N LEU A 4 31.88 7.07 10.38
CA LEU A 4 31.15 8.29 9.98
C LEU A 4 30.58 9.05 11.20
N ALA A 5 30.53 8.44 12.40
CA ALA A 5 30.09 9.09 13.63
C ALA A 5 31.15 10.04 14.25
N SER A 6 32.37 10.11 13.71
CA SER A 6 33.47 10.94 14.24
C SER A 6 33.55 12.36 13.64
N LEU A 7 32.82 12.66 12.56
CA LEU A 7 32.84 13.95 11.87
C LEU A 7 31.95 14.97 12.60
N LYS A 8 32.53 15.70 13.56
CA LYS A 8 31.84 16.76 14.33
C LYS A 8 32.20 18.19 13.89
N ASP A 9 33.11 18.34 12.92
CA ASP A 9 33.60 19.63 12.44
C ASP A 9 33.13 19.91 10.99
N PRO A 10 32.37 20.99 10.72
CA PRO A 10 31.96 21.39 9.37
C PRO A 10 33.10 21.60 8.37
N GLU A 11 34.32 21.91 8.82
CA GLU A 11 35.50 22.02 7.94
C GLU A 11 35.95 20.65 7.39
N GLN A 12 35.72 19.56 8.14
CA GLN A 12 36.06 18.19 7.70
C GLN A 12 35.17 17.67 6.56
N LEU A 13 34.02 18.31 6.32
CA LEU A 13 33.14 18.00 5.19
C LEU A 13 33.62 18.65 3.88
N LYS A 14 34.45 19.71 3.95
CA LYS A 14 34.91 20.43 2.74
C LYS A 14 35.93 19.65 1.92
N ASP A 15 36.68 18.76 2.57
CA ASP A 15 37.68 17.91 1.93
C ASP A 15 37.15 16.52 1.56
N LEU A 16 35.86 16.25 1.81
CA LEU A 16 35.24 15.00 1.39
C LEU A 16 35.07 15.02 -0.13
N LYS A 17 36.04 14.45 -0.85
CA LYS A 17 35.90 14.11 -2.27
C LYS A 17 34.86 13.00 -2.39
N ILE A 18 33.59 13.36 -2.33
CA ILE A 18 32.50 12.45 -2.68
C ILE A 18 32.65 12.17 -4.15
N ASP A 19 32.81 10.90 -4.48
CA ASP A 19 32.81 10.42 -5.86
C ASP A 19 31.59 11.03 -6.58
N PRO A 20 31.77 11.72 -7.72
CA PRO A 20 30.67 12.29 -8.49
C PRO A 20 29.58 11.25 -8.82
N GLU A 21 29.92 9.98 -8.97
CA GLU A 21 28.94 8.90 -9.18
C GLU A 21 28.14 8.58 -7.91
N ILE A 22 28.78 8.62 -6.73
CA ILE A 22 28.08 8.49 -5.44
C ILE A 22 27.17 9.69 -5.23
N LEU A 23 27.65 10.91 -5.48
CA LEU A 23 26.85 12.12 -5.35
C LEU A 23 25.67 12.11 -6.32
N GLN A 24 25.89 11.72 -7.58
CA GLN A 24 24.84 11.58 -8.57
C GLN A 24 23.85 10.47 -8.19
N GLY A 25 24.32 9.34 -7.66
CA GLY A 25 23.47 8.27 -7.13
C GLY A 25 22.58 8.73 -5.98
N VAL A 26 23.13 9.55 -5.08
CA VAL A 26 22.41 10.18 -3.96
C VAL A 26 21.42 11.24 -4.48
N ILE A 27 21.80 12.08 -5.45
CA ILE A 27 20.90 13.07 -6.06
C ILE A 27 19.74 12.39 -6.79
N CYS A 28 20.02 11.37 -7.62
CA CYS A 28 18.98 10.59 -8.28
C CYS A 28 18.05 9.89 -7.26
N ALA A 29 18.61 9.41 -6.15
CA ALA A 29 17.82 8.83 -5.05
C ALA A 29 16.88 9.81 -4.40
N LEU A 30 17.37 11.02 -4.12
CA LEU A 30 16.66 12.02 -3.34
C LEU A 30 15.66 12.80 -4.19
N PHE A 31 15.99 13.08 -5.45
CA PHE A 31 15.25 14.03 -6.29
C PHE A 31 14.56 13.38 -7.51
N TYR A 32 14.93 12.15 -7.88
CA TYR A 32 14.36 11.47 -9.05
C TYR A 32 13.97 9.99 -8.83
N PRO A 33 13.41 9.57 -7.68
CA PRO A 33 12.82 8.24 -7.61
C PRO A 33 11.55 8.21 -8.47
N GLN A 34 11.73 7.89 -9.76
CA GLN A 34 10.64 7.63 -10.71
C GLN A 34 9.95 6.28 -10.43
N TYR A 35 10.50 5.49 -9.50
CA TYR A 35 10.07 4.16 -9.12
C TYR A 35 10.32 3.92 -7.63
N ASP A 36 9.62 2.94 -7.08
CA ASP A 36 9.86 2.43 -5.74
C ASP A 36 11.07 1.46 -5.74
N ARG A 37 12.04 1.74 -4.87
CA ARG A 37 13.28 0.97 -4.73
C ARG A 37 13.09 -0.34 -3.95
N GLY A 38 11.95 -0.50 -3.28
CA GLY A 38 11.75 -1.64 -2.39
C GLY A 38 12.06 -1.33 -0.92
N PRO A 39 11.93 -2.34 -0.05
CA PRO A 39 12.20 -2.19 1.37
C PRO A 39 13.68 -1.97 1.65
N GLY A 40 13.98 -1.07 2.59
CA GLY A 40 15.29 -1.08 3.27
C GLY A 40 15.42 -2.28 4.21
N CYS A 41 16.64 -2.58 4.66
CA CYS A 41 16.97 -3.79 5.43
C CYS A 41 16.01 -4.10 6.61
N ALA A 42 15.65 -3.09 7.41
CA ALA A 42 14.76 -3.31 8.56
C ALA A 42 13.31 -3.64 8.15
N TRP A 43 12.83 -3.14 7.01
CA TRP A 43 11.54 -3.55 6.44
C TRP A 43 11.62 -4.94 5.81
N GLU A 44 12.71 -5.22 5.11
CA GLU A 44 12.95 -6.53 4.49
C GLU A 44 12.98 -7.64 5.54
N GLN A 45 13.70 -7.46 6.66
CA GLN A 45 13.70 -8.41 7.77
C GLN A 45 12.28 -8.66 8.31
N LEU A 46 11.46 -7.60 8.43
CA LEU A 46 10.09 -7.75 8.86
C LEU A 46 9.22 -8.46 7.80
N PHE A 47 9.46 -8.23 6.51
CA PHE A 47 8.76 -8.94 5.43
C PHE A 47 9.13 -10.43 5.38
N LEU A 48 10.42 -10.75 5.56
CA LEU A 48 10.92 -12.13 5.63
C LEU A 48 10.41 -12.90 6.86
N ALA A 49 10.01 -12.20 7.92
CA ALA A 49 9.41 -12.80 9.11
C ALA A 49 7.91 -13.11 8.96
N ALA A 50 7.34 -13.01 7.75
CA ALA A 50 5.95 -13.33 7.50
C ALA A 50 5.61 -14.79 7.88
N PRO A 51 4.42 -15.05 8.46
CA PRO A 51 3.99 -16.39 8.87
C PRO A 51 3.50 -17.19 7.65
N VAL A 52 4.38 -17.42 6.67
CA VAL A 52 4.05 -18.08 5.39
C VAL A 52 3.44 -19.46 5.63
N ASN A 53 3.98 -20.22 6.59
CA ASN A 53 3.46 -21.54 6.93
C ASN A 53 2.02 -21.50 7.46
N ASP A 54 1.64 -20.47 8.22
CA ASP A 54 0.27 -20.31 8.71
C ASP A 54 -0.72 -19.99 7.59
N TYR A 55 -0.29 -19.23 6.56
CA TYR A 55 -1.11 -19.00 5.36
C TYR A 55 -1.27 -20.27 4.51
N VAL A 56 -0.18 -21.01 4.28
CA VAL A 56 -0.19 -22.23 3.45
C VAL A 56 -1.03 -23.34 4.09
N ASN A 57 -0.90 -23.51 5.41
CA ASN A 57 -1.56 -24.58 6.15
C ASN A 57 -2.88 -24.12 6.80
N TYR A 58 -3.39 -22.94 6.45
CA TYR A 58 -4.65 -22.46 6.99
C TYR A 58 -5.79 -23.44 6.66
N PRO A 59 -6.69 -23.77 7.61
CA PRO A 59 -7.78 -24.72 7.36
C PRO A 59 -8.61 -24.36 6.11
N ASN A 60 -8.89 -25.37 5.28
CA ASN A 60 -9.58 -25.26 3.99
C ASN A 60 -8.82 -24.50 2.88
N HIS A 61 -7.55 -24.14 3.11
CA HIS A 61 -6.66 -23.49 2.13
C HIS A 61 -7.29 -22.30 1.37
N PRO A 62 -7.86 -21.29 2.07
CA PRO A 62 -8.56 -20.19 1.44
C PRO A 62 -7.63 -19.17 0.75
N PHE A 63 -6.32 -19.26 0.96
CA PHE A 63 -5.32 -18.32 0.44
C PHE A 63 -4.66 -18.84 -0.84
N HIS A 64 -4.53 -17.98 -1.84
CA HIS A 64 -3.85 -18.25 -3.10
C HIS A 64 -2.34 -18.02 -2.97
N THR A 65 -1.63 -18.97 -2.35
CA THR A 65 -0.24 -18.78 -1.89
C THR A 65 0.85 -18.99 -2.94
N ARG A 66 0.52 -19.60 -4.09
CA ARG A 66 1.52 -20.09 -5.06
C ARG A 66 2.40 -19.01 -5.71
N PHE A 67 1.93 -17.76 -5.77
CA PHE A 67 2.67 -16.65 -6.35
C PHE A 67 3.42 -15.79 -5.32
N GLY A 68 3.44 -16.22 -4.05
CA GLY A 68 4.12 -15.50 -2.98
C GLY A 68 3.30 -14.34 -2.40
N PRO A 69 3.78 -13.76 -1.29
CA PRO A 69 3.12 -12.66 -0.60
C PRO A 69 3.35 -11.32 -1.31
N VAL A 70 2.37 -10.43 -1.25
CA VAL A 70 2.50 -9.02 -1.68
C VAL A 70 2.36 -8.11 -0.47
N PHE A 71 3.42 -7.36 -0.16
CA PHE A 71 3.55 -6.72 1.15
C PHE A 71 2.92 -5.34 1.24
N TYR A 72 3.27 -4.42 0.34
CA TYR A 72 2.96 -3.00 0.53
C TYR A 72 2.86 -2.22 -0.78
N ARG A 73 2.43 -0.97 -0.68
CA ARG A 73 2.60 0.08 -1.71
C ARG A 73 2.80 1.43 -1.01
N GLY A 74 3.60 2.33 -1.58
CA GLY A 74 3.84 3.68 -1.03
C GLY A 74 5.15 3.79 -0.27
N ARG A 75 5.17 4.57 0.83
CA ARG A 75 6.42 5.02 1.46
C ARG A 75 6.83 4.21 2.70
N LEU A 76 8.01 3.61 2.61
CA LEU A 76 8.69 2.92 3.71
C LEU A 76 9.81 3.75 4.36
N ASP A 77 10.02 4.97 3.87
CA ASP A 77 11.13 5.87 4.26
C ASP A 77 10.79 6.81 5.43
N GLY A 78 9.59 6.71 6.01
CA GLY A 78 9.14 7.57 7.11
C GLY A 78 8.35 8.81 6.66
N SER A 79 8.15 9.00 5.35
CA SER A 79 7.40 10.14 4.80
C SER A 79 5.88 9.93 4.70
N ALA A 80 5.37 8.75 5.03
CA ALA A 80 3.92 8.53 4.99
C ALA A 80 3.21 9.34 6.09
N ARG A 81 2.07 9.91 5.74
CA ARG A 81 1.19 10.65 6.68
C ARG A 81 -0.14 9.93 6.87
N VAL A 82 -0.53 9.12 5.90
CA VAL A 82 -1.71 8.27 6.00
C VAL A 82 -1.32 6.81 5.85
N LEU A 83 -1.85 5.98 6.75
CA LEU A 83 -1.79 4.54 6.64
C LEU A 83 -3.09 4.03 5.99
N VAL A 84 -2.97 3.29 4.90
CA VAL A 84 -4.10 2.69 4.20
C VAL A 84 -4.12 1.19 4.46
N VAL A 85 -5.27 0.65 4.83
CA VAL A 85 -5.45 -0.79 5.07
C VAL A 85 -6.52 -1.37 4.15
N GLY A 86 -6.10 -2.26 3.26
CA GLY A 86 -6.96 -3.01 2.35
C GLY A 86 -7.26 -4.44 2.80
N GLN A 87 -7.76 -5.24 1.88
CA GLN A 87 -8.16 -6.63 2.14
C GLN A 87 -7.04 -7.61 1.75
N ASP A 88 -6.80 -7.82 0.46
CA ASP A 88 -5.88 -8.81 -0.09
C ASP A 88 -5.44 -8.42 -1.52
N PRO A 89 -4.29 -8.92 -2.01
CA PRO A 89 -3.83 -8.68 -3.37
C PRO A 89 -4.53 -9.57 -4.41
N ALA A 90 -4.63 -9.09 -5.65
CA ALA A 90 -5.06 -9.87 -6.82
C ALA A 90 -3.90 -10.01 -7.82
N THR A 91 -4.21 -10.29 -9.09
CA THR A 91 -3.21 -10.65 -10.11
C THR A 91 -2.31 -9.49 -10.54
N ASP A 92 -2.85 -8.26 -10.63
CA ASP A 92 -2.02 -7.09 -10.94
C ASP A 92 -1.03 -6.80 -9.81
N GLU A 93 -1.45 -6.98 -8.57
CA GLU A 93 -0.58 -6.80 -7.41
C GLU A 93 0.54 -7.83 -7.35
N ILE A 94 0.27 -9.07 -7.76
CA ILE A 94 1.29 -10.13 -7.88
C ILE A 94 2.33 -9.74 -8.93
N LEU A 95 1.90 -9.31 -10.11
CA LEU A 95 2.80 -8.93 -11.21
C LEU A 95 3.63 -7.69 -10.87
N ALA A 96 3.03 -6.72 -10.19
CA ALA A 96 3.72 -5.52 -9.76
C ALA A 96 4.56 -5.70 -8.48
N ALA A 97 4.37 -6.81 -7.76
CA ALA A 97 4.86 -7.02 -6.40
C ALA A 97 4.52 -5.84 -5.44
N ARG A 98 3.38 -5.18 -5.67
CA ARG A 98 2.87 -4.06 -4.87
C ARG A 98 1.35 -4.19 -4.73
N ILE A 99 0.80 -3.87 -3.57
CA ILE A 99 -0.66 -3.98 -3.35
C ILE A 99 -1.41 -2.82 -4.02
N PHE A 100 -2.73 -2.92 -4.20
CA PHE A 100 -3.57 -1.86 -4.77
C PHE A 100 -3.04 -1.36 -6.13
N VAL A 101 -2.79 -2.22 -7.10
CA VAL A 101 -2.34 -1.81 -8.44
C VAL A 101 -3.45 -1.91 -9.48
N GLY A 102 -4.34 -2.89 -9.35
CA GLY A 102 -5.48 -3.06 -10.24
C GLY A 102 -6.56 -2.00 -10.04
N GLN A 103 -7.76 -2.28 -10.57
CA GLN A 103 -8.90 -1.34 -10.54
C GLN A 103 -9.16 -0.75 -9.14
N ALA A 104 -9.18 -1.58 -8.09
CA ALA A 104 -9.46 -1.12 -6.73
C ALA A 104 -8.42 -0.08 -6.25
N GLY A 105 -7.15 -0.29 -6.59
CA GLY A 105 -6.06 0.61 -6.25
C GLY A 105 -6.12 1.96 -6.94
N GLN A 106 -6.55 1.98 -8.20
CA GLN A 106 -6.70 3.21 -8.98
C GLN A 106 -7.90 4.04 -8.51
N LEU A 107 -8.99 3.38 -8.11
CA LEU A 107 -10.13 4.04 -7.45
C LEU A 107 -9.73 4.60 -6.08
N ALA A 108 -9.02 3.80 -5.26
CA ALA A 108 -8.50 4.25 -3.97
C ALA A 108 -7.50 5.42 -4.13
N GLN A 109 -6.66 5.40 -5.17
CA GLN A 109 -5.75 6.48 -5.50
C GLN A 109 -6.50 7.78 -5.77
N ASN A 110 -7.66 7.72 -6.44
CA ASN A 110 -8.47 8.91 -6.65
C ASN A 110 -8.93 9.54 -5.33
N PHE A 111 -9.35 8.74 -4.35
CA PHE A 111 -9.72 9.25 -3.03
C PHE A 111 -8.55 9.96 -2.34
N LEU A 112 -7.35 9.36 -2.39
CA LEU A 112 -6.14 9.96 -1.84
C LEU A 112 -5.77 11.27 -2.57
N THR A 113 -5.86 11.29 -3.89
CA THR A 113 -5.62 12.50 -4.70
C THR A 113 -6.58 13.61 -4.35
N LYS A 114 -7.87 13.32 -4.09
CA LYS A 114 -8.81 14.35 -3.63
C LYS A 114 -8.37 14.98 -2.32
N LEU A 115 -7.80 14.21 -1.39
CA LEU A 115 -7.20 14.71 -0.14
C LEU A 115 -5.86 15.46 -0.34
N GLY A 116 -5.37 15.58 -1.56
CA GLY A 116 -4.04 16.12 -1.86
C GLY A 116 -2.89 15.20 -1.46
N LEU A 117 -3.14 13.90 -1.26
CA LEU A 117 -2.11 12.91 -0.99
C LEU A 117 -1.62 12.31 -2.31
N THR A 118 -0.55 12.88 -2.84
CA THR A 118 0.10 12.38 -4.05
C THR A 118 1.10 11.29 -3.71
N ARG A 119 1.83 11.46 -2.60
CA ARG A 119 3.01 10.66 -2.27
C ARG A 119 3.02 10.17 -0.83
N SER A 120 2.46 10.92 0.13
CA SER A 120 2.62 10.67 1.57
C SER A 120 1.64 9.65 2.16
N TYR A 121 1.64 8.43 1.61
CA TYR A 121 0.87 7.32 2.15
C TYR A 121 1.67 6.02 2.15
N LEU A 122 1.26 5.10 3.01
CA LEU A 122 1.74 3.72 3.06
C LEU A 122 0.54 2.79 3.12
N MET A 123 0.52 1.77 2.28
CA MET A 123 -0.55 0.81 2.18
C MET A 123 -0.10 -0.57 2.64
N PHE A 124 -0.93 -1.23 3.45
CA PHE A 124 -0.86 -2.66 3.76
C PHE A 124 -2.21 -3.32 3.50
N ASN A 125 -2.22 -4.63 3.29
CA ASN A 125 -3.43 -5.43 3.24
C ASN A 125 -3.67 -6.17 4.56
N THR A 126 -4.91 -6.59 4.78
CA THR A 126 -5.29 -7.49 5.88
C THR A 126 -4.60 -8.84 5.74
N PHE A 127 -4.46 -9.31 4.50
CA PHE A 127 -3.80 -10.56 4.13
C PHE A 127 -2.70 -10.32 3.09
N LEU A 128 -1.60 -11.08 3.19
CA LEU A 128 -0.49 -11.00 2.24
C LEU A 128 -0.76 -11.71 0.91
N TYR A 129 -1.78 -12.56 0.86
CA TYR A 129 -2.13 -13.40 -0.28
C TYR A 129 -3.59 -13.16 -0.66
N GLY A 130 -3.89 -13.30 -1.94
CA GLY A 130 -5.28 -13.27 -2.41
C GLY A 130 -6.11 -14.34 -1.72
N VAL A 131 -7.39 -14.05 -1.50
CA VAL A 131 -8.33 -14.93 -0.79
C VAL A 131 -9.50 -15.33 -1.67
N GLN A 132 -9.95 -16.57 -1.51
CA GLN A 132 -11.25 -17.01 -2.00
C GLN A 132 -12.38 -16.23 -1.30
N SER A 133 -13.09 -15.37 -2.02
CA SER A 133 -14.10 -14.46 -1.44
C SER A 133 -15.16 -15.16 -0.58
N ALA A 134 -15.54 -16.39 -0.92
CA ALA A 134 -16.52 -17.17 -0.16
C ALA A 134 -16.01 -17.65 1.22
N SER A 135 -14.69 -17.66 1.42
CA SER A 135 -14.05 -18.09 2.68
C SER A 135 -13.81 -16.95 3.65
N LEU A 136 -13.91 -15.69 3.20
CA LEU A 136 -13.62 -14.52 4.01
C LEU A 136 -14.46 -14.50 5.29
N SER A 137 -13.79 -14.39 6.44
CA SER A 137 -14.43 -14.37 7.75
C SER A 137 -13.66 -13.51 8.74
N GLN A 138 -14.31 -13.14 9.83
CA GLN A 138 -13.69 -12.41 10.95
C GLN A 138 -12.60 -13.25 11.65
N ASP A 139 -12.79 -14.57 11.72
CA ASP A 139 -11.83 -15.49 12.32
C ASP A 139 -10.49 -15.51 11.56
N MET A 140 -10.54 -15.40 10.22
CA MET A 140 -9.31 -15.25 9.43
C MET A 140 -8.55 -13.97 9.77
N VAL A 141 -9.25 -12.85 9.96
CA VAL A 141 -8.62 -11.56 10.31
C VAL A 141 -7.99 -11.60 11.70
N THR A 142 -8.59 -12.36 12.62
CA THR A 142 -8.17 -12.48 14.03
C THR A 142 -7.33 -13.71 14.31
N SER A 143 -6.96 -14.49 13.27
CA SER A 143 -6.04 -15.62 13.38
C SER A 143 -4.75 -15.17 14.09
N PRO A 144 -4.32 -15.84 15.19
CA PRO A 144 -3.27 -15.31 16.06
C PRO A 144 -1.96 -14.96 15.35
N ALA A 145 -1.44 -15.85 14.50
CA ALA A 145 -0.18 -15.63 13.80
C ALA A 145 -0.28 -14.49 12.77
N LEU A 146 -1.37 -14.46 12.00
CA LEU A 146 -1.61 -13.45 10.96
C LEU A 146 -1.85 -12.07 11.60
N LEU A 147 -2.66 -12.01 12.66
CA LEU A 147 -2.92 -10.80 13.44
C LEU A 147 -1.63 -10.27 14.08
N ALA A 148 -0.86 -11.13 14.75
CA ALA A 148 0.38 -10.72 15.40
C ALA A 148 1.39 -10.17 14.38
N TYR A 149 1.53 -10.82 13.22
CA TYR A 149 2.41 -10.34 12.16
C TYR A 149 1.93 -9.00 11.58
N ARG A 150 0.64 -8.90 11.23
CA ARG A 150 0.07 -7.66 10.72
C ARG A 150 0.24 -6.51 11.71
N ASN A 151 0.00 -6.75 13.00
CA ASN A 151 0.21 -5.72 14.03
C ASN A 151 1.66 -5.26 14.08
N LYS A 152 2.66 -6.14 13.90
CA LYS A 152 4.07 -5.71 13.79
C LYS A 152 4.33 -4.80 12.58
N LEU A 153 3.68 -5.06 11.43
CA LEU A 153 3.77 -4.18 10.26
C LEU A 153 3.19 -2.79 10.57
N LEU A 154 1.99 -2.75 11.14
CA LEU A 154 1.30 -1.50 11.46
C LEU A 154 2.02 -0.73 12.58
N ASP A 155 2.55 -1.41 13.59
CA ASP A 155 3.37 -0.82 14.65
C ASP A 155 4.63 -0.18 14.08
N ARG A 156 5.34 -0.88 13.18
CA ARG A 156 6.51 -0.31 12.52
C ARG A 156 6.14 0.90 11.67
N ALA A 157 5.05 0.83 10.91
CA ALA A 157 4.55 1.95 10.13
C ALA A 157 4.27 3.17 11.02
N ARG A 158 3.61 2.98 12.16
CA ARG A 158 3.34 4.06 13.11
C ARG A 158 4.61 4.59 13.77
N ALA A 159 5.57 3.72 14.09
CA ALA A 159 6.82 4.12 14.75
C ALA A 159 7.75 4.91 13.83
N THR A 160 7.77 4.63 12.53
CA THR A 160 8.67 5.29 11.57
C THR A 160 8.07 6.52 10.90
N ASN A 161 6.77 6.77 11.05
CA ASN A 161 6.05 7.83 10.34
C ASN A 161 5.28 8.74 11.31
N LYS A 162 5.05 9.98 10.90
CA LYS A 162 4.13 10.90 11.60
C LYS A 162 2.72 10.74 11.03
N LEU A 163 2.08 9.62 11.34
CA LEU A 163 0.74 9.32 10.83
C LEU A 163 -0.31 10.28 11.43
N GLU A 164 -1.19 10.79 10.57
CA GLU A 164 -2.29 11.69 10.89
C GLU A 164 -3.62 10.95 10.94
N ALA A 165 -3.78 9.93 10.10
CA ALA A 165 -5.01 9.15 10.00
C ALA A 165 -4.75 7.74 9.46
N ILE A 166 -5.76 6.90 9.62
CA ILE A 166 -5.86 5.60 8.98
C ILE A 166 -7.09 5.61 8.06
N ILE A 167 -6.93 5.13 6.84
CA ILE A 167 -8.03 4.91 5.89
C ILE A 167 -8.16 3.42 5.65
N THR A 168 -9.35 2.86 5.76
CA THR A 168 -9.57 1.44 5.47
C THR A 168 -10.54 1.27 4.33
N PHE A 169 -10.25 0.34 3.43
CA PHE A 169 -11.12 0.01 2.31
C PHE A 169 -11.74 -1.37 2.50
N GLY A 170 -13.04 -1.38 2.83
CA GLY A 170 -13.82 -2.60 3.06
C GLY A 170 -13.77 -3.10 4.51
N LYS A 171 -14.69 -4.02 4.80
CA LYS A 171 -14.96 -4.55 6.15
C LYS A 171 -13.72 -5.15 6.81
N TYR A 172 -12.92 -5.93 6.07
CA TYR A 172 -11.79 -6.65 6.66
C TYR A 172 -10.58 -5.74 6.92
N GLY A 173 -10.38 -4.70 6.11
CA GLY A 173 -9.43 -3.63 6.41
C GLY A 173 -9.80 -2.89 7.70
N ALA A 174 -11.08 -2.52 7.86
CA ALA A 174 -11.59 -1.90 9.08
C ALA A 174 -11.40 -2.80 10.31
N LEU A 175 -11.77 -4.08 10.20
CA LEU A 175 -11.61 -5.06 11.27
C LEU A 175 -10.15 -5.26 11.66
N SER A 176 -9.22 -5.25 10.69
CA SER A 176 -7.79 -5.31 10.96
C SER A 176 -7.31 -4.17 11.84
N VAL A 177 -7.77 -2.94 11.56
CA VAL A 177 -7.43 -1.75 12.34
C VAL A 177 -8.13 -1.77 13.69
N GLN A 178 -9.39 -2.21 13.76
CA GLN A 178 -10.11 -2.36 15.03
C GLN A 178 -9.39 -3.29 16.00
N ASN A 179 -8.79 -4.37 15.50
CA ASN A 179 -8.04 -5.36 16.28
C ASN A 179 -6.54 -5.02 16.43
N TRP A 180 -6.13 -3.80 16.09
CA TRP A 180 -4.76 -3.32 16.26
C TRP A 180 -4.69 -2.34 17.44
N PRO A 181 -4.22 -2.77 18.63
CA PRO A 181 -4.09 -1.89 19.80
C PRO A 181 -3.18 -0.68 19.53
N GLY A 182 -2.15 -0.89 18.72
CA GLY A 182 -1.19 0.13 18.33
C GLY A 182 -1.77 1.25 17.46
N LYS A 183 -3.06 1.25 17.08
CA LYS A 183 -3.68 2.42 16.42
C LYS A 183 -3.76 3.65 17.34
N GLY A 184 -3.94 3.44 18.65
CA GLY A 184 -4.19 4.50 19.63
C GLY A 184 -5.39 5.41 19.24
N ASN A 185 -5.13 6.72 19.26
CA ASN A 185 -6.12 7.77 18.99
C ASN A 185 -6.11 8.26 17.54
N LEU A 186 -5.41 7.60 16.62
CA LEU A 186 -5.44 7.98 15.21
C LEU A 186 -6.89 7.93 14.70
N PRO A 187 -7.40 8.99 14.04
CA PRO A 187 -8.70 8.95 13.40
C PRO A 187 -8.70 7.86 12.32
N VAL A 188 -9.80 7.11 12.26
CA VAL A 188 -10.00 6.02 11.30
C VAL A 188 -11.17 6.36 10.39
N PHE A 189 -10.92 6.38 9.08
CA PHE A 189 -11.92 6.59 8.05
C PHE A 189 -12.23 5.27 7.36
N GLU A 190 -13.31 4.64 7.79
CA GLU A 190 -13.80 3.40 7.21
C GLU A 190 -14.61 3.67 5.95
N LEU A 191 -14.07 3.24 4.82
CA LEU A 191 -14.65 3.40 3.49
C LEU A 191 -15.13 2.05 2.97
N THR A 192 -16.24 2.06 2.22
CA THR A 192 -16.64 0.91 1.42
C THR A 192 -15.52 0.51 0.46
N HIS A 193 -15.35 -0.80 0.23
CA HIS A 193 -14.34 -1.33 -0.68
C HIS A 193 -14.53 -0.72 -2.09
N PRO A 194 -13.44 -0.30 -2.80
CA PRO A 194 -13.56 0.44 -4.05
C PRO A 194 -14.36 -0.26 -5.15
N THR A 195 -14.30 -1.59 -5.20
CA THR A 195 -15.02 -2.43 -6.17
C THR A 195 -16.25 -3.12 -5.59
N ALA A 196 -16.76 -2.65 -4.44
CA ALA A 196 -18.05 -3.12 -3.94
C ALA A 196 -19.15 -2.84 -4.97
N PRO A 197 -20.16 -3.72 -5.09
CA PRO A 197 -21.21 -3.57 -6.12
C PRO A 197 -22.08 -2.32 -5.92
N ASN A 198 -22.14 -1.77 -4.71
CA ASN A 198 -22.97 -0.62 -4.38
C ASN A 198 -22.39 0.21 -3.22
N GLY A 199 -22.87 1.44 -3.08
CA GLY A 199 -22.62 2.29 -1.91
C GLY A 199 -21.22 2.89 -1.79
N VAL A 200 -20.35 2.73 -2.79
CA VAL A 200 -18.96 3.24 -2.78
C VAL A 200 -18.94 4.77 -2.64
N ALA A 201 -19.49 5.49 -3.62
CA ALA A 201 -19.50 6.96 -3.63
C ALA A 201 -20.21 7.56 -2.41
N THR A 202 -21.35 6.99 -1.99
CA THR A 202 -22.09 7.45 -0.81
C THR A 202 -21.26 7.29 0.47
N SER A 203 -20.61 6.14 0.66
CA SER A 203 -19.71 5.91 1.80
C SER A 203 -18.55 6.90 1.79
N TRP A 204 -17.90 7.09 0.64
CA TRP A 204 -16.74 7.96 0.52
C TRP A 204 -17.09 9.43 0.78
N ASN A 205 -18.21 9.91 0.23
CA ASN A 205 -18.74 11.25 0.51
C ASN A 205 -19.00 11.48 2.00
N SER A 206 -19.49 10.46 2.71
CA SER A 206 -19.78 10.58 4.15
C SER A 206 -18.54 10.81 5.02
N LYS A 207 -17.34 10.48 4.50
CA LYS A 207 -16.06 10.61 5.24
C LYS A 207 -15.16 11.71 4.68
N LEU A 208 -15.38 12.15 3.44
CA LEU A 208 -14.49 13.05 2.72
C LEU A 208 -14.19 14.35 3.48
N ALA A 209 -15.22 15.03 4.00
CA ALA A 209 -15.03 16.29 4.73
C ALA A 209 -14.23 16.12 6.03
N ALA A 210 -14.49 15.04 6.78
CA ALA A 210 -13.77 14.75 8.02
C ALA A 210 -12.32 14.32 7.74
N ALA A 211 -12.09 13.60 6.64
CA ALA A 211 -10.74 13.24 6.18
C ALA A 211 -9.93 14.48 5.78
N HIS A 212 -10.52 15.42 5.03
CA HIS A 212 -9.90 16.71 4.71
C HIS A 212 -9.52 17.52 5.96
N ALA A 213 -10.35 17.49 7.00
CA ALA A 213 -10.08 18.21 8.24
C ALA A 213 -8.94 17.57 9.05
N ALA A 214 -8.77 16.25 8.97
CA ALA A 214 -7.80 15.50 9.77
C ALA A 214 -6.44 15.31 9.08
N ILE A 215 -6.40 15.38 7.74
CA ILE A 215 -5.22 15.06 6.95
C ILE A 215 -4.81 16.30 6.17
N ALA A 216 -3.61 16.82 6.40
CA ALA A 216 -3.12 17.91 5.57
C ALA A 216 -2.61 17.36 4.21
N PRO A 217 -2.77 18.10 3.11
CA PRO A 217 -2.30 17.65 1.80
C PRO A 217 -0.77 17.64 1.71
N ASP A 218 -0.22 16.99 0.69
CA ASP A 218 1.18 17.15 0.31
C ASP A 218 1.46 18.59 -0.13
N LEU A 219 2.70 19.04 0.05
CA LEU A 219 3.08 20.40 -0.29
C LEU A 219 2.85 20.68 -1.78
N GLY A 220 1.98 21.66 -2.07
CA GLY A 220 1.65 22.07 -3.43
C GLY A 220 0.69 21.11 -4.17
N ALA A 221 0.21 20.05 -3.53
CA ALA A 221 -0.76 19.15 -4.13
C ALA A 221 -2.15 19.80 -4.16
N PRO A 222 -2.90 19.67 -5.27
CA PRO A 222 -4.27 20.17 -5.34
C PRO A 222 -5.18 19.36 -4.40
N VAL A 223 -6.13 20.05 -3.79
CA VAL A 223 -7.15 19.47 -2.92
C VAL A 223 -8.50 19.61 -3.61
N ASP A 224 -9.27 18.52 -3.65
CA ASP A 224 -10.61 18.49 -4.24
C ASP A 224 -11.64 18.07 -3.18
N THR A 225 -12.44 19.03 -2.76
CA THR A 225 -13.49 18.86 -1.75
C THR A 225 -14.85 18.50 -2.34
N SER A 226 -14.98 18.41 -3.67
CA SER A 226 -16.24 18.08 -4.32
C SER A 226 -16.67 16.64 -3.98
N PRO A 227 -17.96 16.39 -3.70
CA PRO A 227 -18.45 15.04 -3.50
C PRO A 227 -18.38 14.22 -4.80
N TYR A 228 -18.21 12.91 -4.67
CA TYR A 228 -18.41 11.95 -5.74
C TYR A 228 -19.86 11.95 -6.23
N ASN A 229 -20.04 11.81 -7.53
CA ASN A 229 -21.35 11.54 -8.12
C ASN A 229 -21.80 10.11 -7.73
N THR A 230 -22.95 10.00 -7.07
CA THR A 230 -23.48 8.71 -6.59
C THR A 230 -24.17 7.87 -7.66
N SER A 231 -24.38 8.43 -8.86
CA SER A 231 -25.03 7.75 -9.99
C SER A 231 -24.05 7.05 -10.93
N VAL A 232 -22.74 7.22 -10.72
CA VAL A 232 -21.68 6.59 -11.52
C VAL A 232 -20.59 6.05 -10.60
N PRO A 233 -19.77 5.08 -11.05
CA PRO A 233 -18.59 4.66 -10.30
C PRO A 233 -17.65 5.85 -10.04
N PRO A 234 -16.94 5.87 -8.91
CA PRO A 234 -15.87 6.85 -8.70
C PRO A 234 -14.86 6.81 -9.85
N PRO A 235 -14.29 7.96 -10.26
CA PRO A 235 -13.24 7.99 -11.25
C PRO A 235 -11.98 7.27 -10.75
N ALA A 236 -11.26 6.66 -11.67
CA ALA A 236 -9.96 6.08 -11.40
C ALA A 236 -8.84 7.13 -11.53
N THR A 237 -7.73 6.92 -10.82
CA THR A 237 -6.49 7.65 -11.00
C THR A 237 -5.36 6.66 -11.12
N ASP A 238 -4.55 6.82 -12.17
CA ASP A 238 -3.40 5.95 -12.43
C ASP A 238 -2.48 5.85 -11.21
N ILE A 239 -1.90 4.67 -11.01
CA ILE A 239 -0.95 4.47 -9.92
C ILE A 239 0.32 5.26 -10.23
N PRO A 240 0.79 6.15 -9.33
CA PRO A 240 2.00 6.90 -9.58
C PRO A 240 3.21 5.98 -9.80
N ARG A 241 4.12 6.34 -10.72
CA ARG A 241 5.26 5.47 -11.05
C ARG A 241 6.22 5.26 -9.89
N TYR A 242 6.37 6.25 -9.02
CA TYR A 242 7.17 6.15 -7.80
C TYR A 242 6.61 5.18 -6.73
N ASP A 243 5.44 4.57 -6.97
CA ASP A 243 4.91 3.47 -6.15
C ASP A 243 5.24 2.09 -6.70
N LEU A 244 5.69 2.01 -7.96
CA LEU A 244 5.91 0.76 -8.67
C LEU A 244 7.41 0.47 -8.83
N PRO A 245 7.81 -0.82 -8.86
CA PRO A 245 9.18 -1.19 -9.20
C PRO A 245 9.65 -0.66 -10.54
N PHE A 246 10.97 -0.47 -10.66
CA PHE A 246 11.61 -0.19 -11.93
C PHE A 246 11.35 -1.31 -12.94
N GLY A 247 11.08 -0.95 -14.19
CA GLY A 247 10.91 -1.88 -15.30
C GLY A 247 9.49 -2.38 -15.55
N LEU A 248 8.50 -2.01 -14.72
CA LEU A 248 7.10 -2.30 -15.03
C LEU A 248 6.63 -1.47 -16.24
N PRO A 249 5.85 -2.06 -17.16
CA PRO A 249 5.29 -1.34 -18.30
C PRO A 249 4.47 -0.12 -17.87
N SER A 250 4.50 0.95 -18.67
CA SER A 250 3.80 2.20 -18.36
C SER A 250 2.28 2.04 -18.24
N TRP A 251 1.70 1.06 -18.94
CA TRP A 251 0.27 0.74 -18.91
C TRP A 251 -0.15 -0.06 -17.68
N HIS A 252 0.78 -0.66 -16.92
CA HIS A 252 0.42 -1.46 -15.77
C HIS A 252 0.04 -0.57 -14.57
N GLY A 253 -1.19 -0.73 -14.08
CA GLY A 253 -1.78 0.13 -13.06
C GLY A 253 -2.32 1.46 -13.59
N THR A 254 -2.76 1.51 -14.85
CA THR A 254 -3.40 2.68 -15.46
C THR A 254 -4.75 2.34 -16.09
N GLY A 255 -5.55 3.36 -16.42
CA GLY A 255 -6.76 3.20 -17.24
C GLY A 255 -8.00 2.65 -16.52
N GLY A 256 -7.96 2.52 -15.19
CA GLY A 256 -9.12 2.21 -14.35
C GLY A 256 -9.62 0.76 -14.42
N HIS A 257 -8.81 -0.17 -14.93
CA HIS A 257 -9.15 -1.59 -15.04
C HIS A 257 -7.99 -2.49 -14.61
N THR A 258 -8.28 -3.79 -14.49
CA THR A 258 -7.29 -4.83 -14.25
C THR A 258 -6.81 -5.38 -15.60
N CYS A 259 -5.50 -5.55 -15.77
CA CYS A 259 -4.90 -6.02 -17.04
C CYS A 259 -4.43 -7.48 -17.01
N SER A 260 -4.78 -8.20 -15.95
CA SER A 260 -4.42 -9.60 -15.75
C SER A 260 -5.56 -10.41 -15.18
N ALA A 261 -5.50 -11.72 -15.37
CA ALA A 261 -6.47 -12.67 -14.83
C ALA A 261 -5.78 -13.98 -14.43
N ARG A 262 -6.40 -14.73 -13.52
CA ARG A 262 -5.96 -16.11 -13.24
C ARG A 262 -6.31 -17.02 -14.40
N GLY A 263 -5.52 -18.09 -14.56
CA GLY A 263 -5.86 -19.18 -15.47
C GLY A 263 -7.20 -19.84 -15.11
N ALA A 264 -7.81 -20.52 -16.07
CA ALA A 264 -9.07 -21.24 -15.86
C ALA A 264 -8.83 -22.66 -15.31
N GLY A 265 -9.82 -23.20 -14.59
CA GLY A 265 -9.84 -24.60 -14.16
C GLY A 265 -8.61 -24.99 -13.32
N ASN A 266 -7.90 -26.03 -13.74
CA ASN A 266 -6.71 -26.53 -13.05
C ASN A 266 -5.50 -25.57 -13.09
N LEU A 267 -5.53 -24.52 -13.92
CA LEU A 267 -4.48 -23.53 -14.02
C LEU A 267 -4.67 -22.34 -13.07
N PHE A 268 -5.81 -22.27 -12.36
CA PHE A 268 -6.18 -21.12 -11.52
C PHE A 268 -5.14 -20.76 -10.46
N GLU A 269 -4.51 -21.77 -9.85
CA GLU A 269 -3.46 -21.56 -8.83
C GLU A 269 -2.06 -21.39 -9.42
N THR A 270 -1.84 -21.72 -10.70
CA THR A 270 -0.50 -21.82 -11.29
C THR A 270 -0.24 -20.89 -12.45
N GLN A 271 -1.25 -20.15 -12.90
CA GLN A 271 -1.15 -19.29 -14.06
C GLN A 271 -1.79 -17.92 -13.80
N ILE A 272 -1.07 -16.88 -14.23
CA ILE A 272 -1.61 -15.54 -14.46
C ILE A 272 -1.43 -15.23 -15.93
N LEU A 273 -2.51 -14.81 -16.58
CA LEU A 273 -2.53 -14.27 -17.93
C LEU A 273 -2.38 -12.75 -17.81
N TRP A 274 -1.35 -12.20 -18.46
CA TRP A 274 -1.06 -10.77 -18.46
C TRP A 274 -1.01 -10.28 -19.90
N SER A 275 -1.92 -9.37 -20.26
CA SER A 275 -2.08 -8.90 -21.62
C SER A 275 -1.76 -7.42 -21.69
N ALA A 276 -0.82 -7.06 -22.58
CA ALA A 276 -0.64 -5.67 -22.95
C ALA A 276 -1.89 -5.17 -23.71
N PRO A 277 -2.29 -3.90 -23.51
CA PRO A 277 -3.41 -3.29 -24.21
C PRO A 277 -3.13 -3.07 -25.71
#